data_AF-A0A8H4QX32-F1
#
_entry.id   AF-A0A8H4QX32-F1
#
_cell.length_a   1.000
_cell.length_b   1.000
_cell.length_c   1.000
_cell.angle_alpha   90.00
_cell.angle_beta   90.00
_cell.angle_gamma   90.00
#
_symmetry.space_group_name_H-M   'P 1'
#
loop_
_entity.id
_entity.type
_entity.pdbx_description
1 polymer ?
#
loop_
_entity_poly.entity_id
_entity_poly.type
_entity_poly.pdbx_seq_one_letter_code
_entity_poly.pdbx_strand_id
1 'polypeptide(L)'
;MLRAIFLCITSVITITHAFYVSHPVAPEDILDCGSTPAQAKEKGCRFDMFSYAWYRPQCYNEAHHDDFLSVHAHEIDWRLPDYTPITTEEVLEGIHIDLRPTSGQFHDLHCTYEWARLIRALAEKRPLDTKLSRNVHSYHCSQKLLEKDKTHRNETRDTTANMLFGRCGLTQDQMYEYGARSM
;
A
#
# COMPACT_ATOMS: atom_id res chain seq x y z
N MET A 1 -14.78 -45.17 30.31
CA MET A 1 -15.62 -44.36 29.40
C MET A 1 -15.27 -42.86 29.38
N LEU A 2 -14.74 -42.25 30.45
CA LEU A 2 -14.36 -40.82 30.44
C LEU A 2 -13.13 -40.44 29.59
N ARG A 3 -12.22 -41.38 29.27
CA ARG A 3 -11.01 -41.09 28.46
C ARG A 3 -11.28 -40.87 26.97
N ALA A 4 -12.38 -41.41 26.43
CA ALA A 4 -12.74 -41.26 25.02
C ALA A 4 -13.42 -39.92 24.70
N ILE A 5 -14.05 -39.30 25.70
CA ILE A 5 -14.76 -38.02 25.55
C ILE A 5 -13.75 -36.85 25.47
N PHE A 6 -12.63 -36.93 26.19
CA PHE A 6 -11.59 -35.89 26.16
C PHE A 6 -10.86 -35.78 24.81
N LEU A 7 -10.66 -36.89 24.09
CA LEU A 7 -10.01 -36.87 22.76
C LEU A 7 -10.87 -36.21 21.67
N CYS A 8 -12.20 -36.30 21.75
CA CYS A 8 -13.08 -35.63 20.80
C CYS A 8 -13.12 -34.12 21.01
N ILE A 9 -13.07 -33.64 22.26
CA ILE A 9 -13.12 -32.19 22.54
C ILE A 9 -11.81 -31.52 22.10
N THR A 10 -10.66 -32.16 22.29
CA THR A 10 -9.37 -31.62 21.80
C THR A 10 -9.28 -31.63 20.28
N SER A 11 -9.88 -32.62 19.59
CA SER A 11 -9.91 -32.71 18.12
C SER A 11 -10.74 -31.59 17.48
N VAL A 12 -11.86 -31.20 18.10
CA VAL A 12 -12.72 -30.12 17.58
C VAL A 12 -12.08 -28.74 17.77
N ILE A 13 -11.33 -28.52 18.87
CA ILE A 13 -10.63 -27.25 19.13
C ILE A 13 -9.43 -27.04 18.19
N THR A 14 -8.83 -28.12 17.69
CA THR A 14 -7.72 -28.03 16.73
C THR A 14 -8.14 -27.75 15.28
N ILE A 15 -9.42 -27.90 14.93
CA ILE A 15 -9.89 -27.74 13.53
C ILE A 15 -10.45 -26.34 13.24
N THR A 16 -10.80 -25.54 14.25
CA THR A 16 -11.32 -24.17 14.05
C THR A 16 -10.25 -23.08 14.06
N HIS A 17 -8.99 -23.43 14.32
CA HIS A 17 -7.86 -22.57 13.96
C HIS A 17 -7.43 -22.90 12.53
N ALA A 18 -8.35 -22.80 11.57
CA ALA A 18 -7.92 -22.49 10.22
C ALA A 18 -7.02 -21.26 10.37
N PHE A 19 -5.75 -21.41 10.02
CA PHE A 19 -4.74 -20.36 10.08
C PHE A 19 -5.16 -19.26 9.11
N TYR A 20 -6.12 -18.43 9.51
CA TYR A 20 -6.37 -17.16 8.85
C TYR A 20 -5.10 -16.34 9.09
N VAL A 21 -4.29 -16.23 8.05
CA VAL A 21 -3.02 -15.50 8.07
C VAL A 21 -3.26 -14.04 8.48
N SER A 22 -4.45 -13.51 8.20
CA SER A 22 -4.98 -12.26 8.76
C SER A 22 -6.04 -12.55 9.82
N HIS A 23 -5.93 -11.93 11.00
CA HIS A 23 -7.12 -11.82 11.87
C HIS A 23 -8.17 -11.05 11.06
N PRO A 24 -9.45 -11.48 11.06
CA PRO A 24 -10.50 -10.62 10.56
C PRO A 24 -10.43 -9.34 11.42
N VAL A 25 -10.05 -8.23 10.79
CA VAL A 25 -10.41 -6.92 11.32
C VAL A 25 -11.90 -7.03 11.56
N ALA A 26 -12.34 -6.82 12.81
CA ALA A 26 -13.76 -6.85 13.11
C ALA A 26 -14.46 -6.01 12.02
N PRO A 27 -15.36 -6.59 11.22
CA PRO A 27 -16.18 -5.76 10.37
C PRO A 27 -16.94 -4.89 11.37
N GLU A 28 -16.63 -3.60 11.44
CA GLU A 28 -17.45 -2.47 10.98
C GLU A 28 -16.52 -1.24 10.95
N ASP A 29 -16.62 -0.44 9.87
CA ASP A 29 -15.80 0.71 9.45
C ASP A 29 -14.55 0.38 8.60
N ILE A 30 -14.78 0.36 7.28
CA ILE A 30 -13.70 0.58 6.30
C ILE A 30 -12.97 1.85 6.71
N LEU A 31 -11.68 1.71 7.02
CA LEU A 31 -10.85 2.79 7.50
C LEU A 31 -10.46 3.65 6.29
N ASP A 32 -11.06 4.84 6.17
CA ASP A 32 -10.78 5.81 5.10
C ASP A 32 -10.00 7.04 5.59
N CYS A 33 -9.47 7.80 4.62
CA CYS A 33 -8.77 9.07 4.82
C CYS A 33 -9.50 10.27 4.19
N GLY A 34 -10.80 10.15 3.92
CA GLY A 34 -11.55 11.16 3.16
C GLY A 34 -11.10 11.26 1.71
N SER A 35 -11.15 12.46 1.14
CA SER A 35 -10.80 12.75 -0.25
C SER A 35 -9.90 13.98 -0.40
N THR A 36 -9.41 14.56 0.70
CA THR A 36 -8.50 15.71 0.70
C THR A 36 -7.42 15.56 1.77
N PRO A 37 -6.23 16.19 1.62
CA PRO A 37 -5.19 16.16 2.64
C PRO A 37 -5.68 16.69 4.00
N ALA A 38 -6.56 17.69 4.00
CA ALA A 38 -7.15 18.23 5.23
C ALA A 38 -7.99 17.18 5.97
N GLN A 39 -8.89 16.49 5.26
CA GLN A 39 -9.68 15.40 5.83
C GLN A 39 -8.81 14.22 6.28
N ALA A 40 -7.76 13.90 5.52
CA ALA A 40 -6.82 12.84 5.90
C ALA A 40 -6.11 13.18 7.21
N LYS A 41 -5.63 14.42 7.38
CA LYS A 41 -5.02 14.92 8.61
C LYS A 41 -6.03 14.90 9.77
N GLU A 42 -7.26 15.37 9.55
CA GLU A 42 -8.34 15.35 10.55
C GLU A 42 -8.67 13.92 11.02
N LYS A 43 -8.68 12.95 10.09
CA LYS A 43 -8.88 11.51 10.37
C LYS A 43 -7.64 10.82 10.95
N GLY A 44 -6.55 11.54 11.18
CA GLY A 44 -5.31 11.00 11.74
C GLY A 44 -4.59 10.03 10.82
N CYS A 45 -4.75 10.18 9.50
CA CYS A 45 -4.00 9.40 8.51
C CYS A 45 -2.51 9.78 8.48
N ARG A 46 -1.72 8.94 7.83
CA ARG A 46 -0.29 9.15 7.55
C ARG A 46 -0.10 9.18 6.04
N PHE A 47 0.71 10.10 5.57
CA PHE A 47 1.09 10.17 4.16
C PHE A 47 2.29 9.25 3.93
N ASP A 48 2.16 8.37 2.95
CA ASP A 48 3.22 7.50 2.47
C ASP A 48 3.72 8.06 1.14
N MET A 49 4.94 8.60 1.11
CA MET A 49 5.50 9.27 -0.06
C MET A 49 5.73 8.30 -1.24
N PHE A 50 6.18 7.08 -0.96
CA PHE A 50 6.54 6.10 -1.99
C PHE A 50 5.31 5.43 -2.59
N SER A 51 4.27 5.18 -1.79
CA SER A 51 2.94 4.84 -2.31
C SER A 51 2.20 6.08 -2.87
N TYR A 52 2.64 7.28 -2.52
CA TYR A 52 1.96 8.54 -2.82
C TYR A 52 0.48 8.53 -2.42
N ALA A 53 0.22 8.12 -1.18
CA ALA A 53 -1.14 7.91 -0.68
C ALA A 53 -1.26 8.19 0.83
N TRP A 54 -2.45 8.60 1.25
CA TRP A 54 -2.83 8.73 2.65
C TRP A 54 -3.45 7.42 3.16
N TYR A 55 -2.94 6.91 4.29
CA TYR A 55 -3.42 5.68 4.92
C TYR A 55 -3.74 5.86 6.39
N ARG A 56 -4.72 5.10 6.88
CA ARG A 56 -4.98 5.00 8.32
C ARG A 56 -3.84 4.25 9.01
N PRO A 57 -3.48 4.58 10.27
CA PRO A 57 -2.30 4.01 10.95
C PRO A 57 -2.23 2.47 10.95
N GLN A 58 -3.38 1.80 10.96
CA GLN A 58 -3.48 0.34 10.89
C GLN A 58 -2.85 -0.24 9.61
N CYS A 59 -2.86 0.53 8.52
CA CYS A 59 -2.51 0.12 7.17
C CYS A 59 -1.22 0.80 6.68
N TYR A 60 -0.73 1.78 7.44
CA TYR A 60 0.54 2.45 7.22
C TYR A 60 1.66 1.78 8.04
N ASN A 61 2.71 1.34 7.36
CA ASN A 61 3.89 0.77 8.00
C ASN A 61 4.98 1.82 8.14
N GLU A 62 4.97 2.54 9.27
CA GLU A 62 5.90 3.64 9.56
C GLU A 62 7.36 3.21 9.49
N ALA A 63 7.73 2.09 10.13
CA ALA A 63 9.10 1.59 10.09
C ALA A 63 9.57 1.29 8.66
N HIS A 64 8.72 0.67 7.84
CA HIS A 64 9.06 0.40 6.45
C HIS A 64 9.21 1.66 5.60
N HIS A 65 8.31 2.63 5.80
CA HIS A 65 8.38 3.93 5.12
C HIS A 65 9.66 4.67 5.50
N ASP A 66 9.98 4.74 6.80
CA ASP A 66 11.15 5.47 7.31
C ASP A 66 12.47 4.81 6.87
N ASP A 67 12.52 3.47 6.87
CA ASP A 67 13.65 2.72 6.30
C ASP A 67 13.86 3.11 4.83
N PHE A 68 12.79 3.10 4.02
CA PHE A 68 12.85 3.48 2.61
C PHE A 68 13.22 4.95 2.42
N LEU A 69 12.69 5.84 3.25
CA LEU A 69 12.97 7.27 3.21
C LEU A 69 14.45 7.53 3.46
N SER A 70 15.03 6.88 4.47
CA SER A 70 16.44 7.05 4.82
C SER A 70 17.41 6.65 3.70
N VAL A 71 17.01 5.69 2.86
CA VAL A 71 17.85 5.17 1.78
C VAL A 71 17.55 5.86 0.46
N HIS A 72 16.28 6.07 0.10
CA HIS A 72 15.86 6.39 -1.27
C HIS A 72 15.28 7.79 -1.45
N ALA A 73 15.10 8.59 -0.39
CA ALA A 73 14.56 9.95 -0.51
C ALA A 73 15.33 10.83 -1.50
N HIS A 74 16.65 10.66 -1.55
CA HIS A 74 17.55 11.44 -2.39
C HIS A 74 17.55 11.01 -3.87
N GLU A 75 16.93 9.87 -4.20
CA GLU A 75 16.87 9.33 -5.56
C GLU A 75 15.75 9.96 -6.39
N ILE A 76 14.87 10.75 -5.76
CA ILE A 76 13.66 11.31 -6.37
C ILE A 76 13.78 12.83 -6.58
N ASP A 77 13.72 13.30 -7.83
CA ASP A 77 13.62 14.72 -8.17
C ASP A 77 12.15 15.12 -8.36
N TRP A 78 11.60 15.81 -7.36
CA TRP A 78 10.20 16.20 -7.30
C TRP A 78 9.92 17.56 -7.93
N ARG A 79 8.87 17.63 -8.75
CA ARG A 79 8.42 18.87 -9.37
C ARG A 79 6.90 19.02 -9.33
N LEU A 80 6.46 20.26 -9.27
CA LEU A 80 5.06 20.63 -9.53
C LEU A 80 4.67 20.33 -11.00
N PRO A 81 3.37 20.33 -11.33
CA PRO A 81 2.89 20.13 -12.70
C PRO A 81 3.42 21.14 -13.73
N ASP A 82 3.96 22.28 -13.31
CA ASP A 82 4.62 23.28 -14.17
C ASP A 82 6.15 23.09 -14.27
N TYR A 83 6.68 21.99 -13.72
CA TYR A 83 8.11 21.66 -13.62
C TYR A 83 8.93 22.51 -12.62
N THR A 84 8.27 23.29 -11.77
CA THR A 84 8.95 23.95 -10.64
C THR A 84 9.46 22.89 -9.65
N PRO A 85 10.76 22.86 -9.30
CA PRO A 85 11.31 21.90 -8.35
C PRO A 85 10.83 22.19 -6.92
N ILE A 86 10.61 21.14 -6.13
CA ILE A 86 10.24 21.20 -4.72
C ILE A 86 11.09 20.22 -3.89
N THR A 87 11.19 20.44 -2.59
CA THR A 87 12.01 19.57 -1.73
C THR A 87 11.24 18.33 -1.29
N THR A 88 11.96 17.28 -0.91
CA THR A 88 11.35 16.07 -0.35
C THR A 88 10.57 16.38 0.94
N GLU A 89 11.05 17.32 1.75
CA GLU A 89 10.35 17.78 2.96
C GLU A 89 8.97 18.38 2.62
N GLU A 90 8.88 19.16 1.53
CA GLU A 90 7.61 19.71 1.06
C GLU A 90 6.66 18.60 0.57
N VAL A 91 7.19 17.59 -0.12
CA VAL A 91 6.39 16.42 -0.55
C VAL A 91 5.82 15.66 0.66
N LEU A 92 6.62 15.49 1.71
CA LEU A 92 6.22 14.81 2.95
C LEU A 92 5.09 15.53 3.70
N GLU A 93 4.83 16.81 3.44
CA GLU A 93 3.65 17.50 3.97
C GLU A 93 2.33 16.91 3.45
N GLY A 94 2.40 16.19 2.31
CA GLY A 94 1.29 15.47 1.69
C GLY A 94 0.17 16.39 1.21
N ILE A 95 0.48 17.63 0.83
CA ILE A 95 -0.49 18.65 0.42
C ILE A 95 -0.70 18.74 -1.10
N HIS A 96 0.25 18.24 -1.89
CA HIS A 96 0.22 18.31 -3.36
C HIS A 96 -0.53 17.12 -3.93
N ILE A 97 -1.65 17.36 -4.64
CA ILE A 97 -2.46 16.27 -5.22
C ILE A 97 -1.69 15.57 -6.35
N ASP A 98 -1.02 16.35 -7.21
CA ASP A 98 -0.28 15.82 -8.35
C ASP A 98 1.14 16.37 -8.36
N LEU A 99 2.12 15.48 -8.51
CA LEU A 99 3.53 15.83 -8.68
C LEU A 99 4.14 15.07 -9.86
N ARG A 100 5.19 15.65 -10.43
CA ARG A 100 6.05 15.03 -11.43
C ARG A 100 7.37 14.61 -10.79
N PRO A 101 7.53 13.33 -10.44
CA PRO A 101 8.84 12.79 -10.14
C PRO A 101 9.62 12.67 -11.45
N THR A 102 10.53 13.60 -11.68
CA THR A 102 11.30 13.69 -12.92
C THR A 102 12.51 12.75 -12.95
N SER A 103 12.93 12.21 -11.81
CA SER A 103 13.83 11.07 -11.79
C SER A 103 13.09 9.81 -12.27
N GLY A 104 13.61 9.11 -13.27
CA GLY A 104 13.11 7.78 -13.69
C GLY A 104 13.36 6.65 -12.68
N GLN A 105 13.57 7.01 -11.41
CA GLN A 105 13.72 6.07 -10.29
C GLN A 105 12.44 5.96 -9.49
N PHE A 106 11.55 6.97 -9.52
CA PHE A 106 10.33 6.93 -8.72
C PHE A 106 9.43 5.76 -9.08
N HIS A 107 9.22 5.46 -10.37
CA HIS A 107 8.33 4.37 -10.75
C HIS A 107 8.86 3.01 -10.31
N ASP A 108 10.17 2.79 -10.46
CA ASP A 108 10.84 1.57 -10.01
C ASP A 108 10.82 1.44 -8.48
N LEU A 109 11.10 2.54 -7.75
CA LEU A 109 11.01 2.60 -6.30
C LEU A 109 9.58 2.33 -5.84
N HIS A 110 8.60 2.97 -6.46
CA HIS A 110 7.18 2.79 -6.21
C HIS A 110 6.76 1.32 -6.37
N CYS A 111 7.06 0.71 -7.51
CA CYS A 111 6.69 -0.68 -7.79
C CYS A 111 7.38 -1.67 -6.83
N THR A 112 8.65 -1.44 -6.51
CA THR A 112 9.41 -2.27 -5.56
C THR A 112 8.87 -2.11 -4.13
N TYR A 113 8.56 -0.87 -3.73
CA TYR A 113 8.02 -0.53 -2.43
C TYR A 113 6.63 -1.14 -2.21
N GLU A 114 5.73 -1.07 -3.20
CA GLU A 114 4.40 -1.66 -3.10
C GLU A 114 4.44 -3.19 -2.97
N TRP A 115 5.40 -3.85 -3.65
CA TRP A 115 5.65 -5.28 -3.44
C TRP A 115 6.11 -5.59 -2.01
N ALA A 116 7.06 -4.80 -1.48
CA ALA A 116 7.54 -4.95 -0.11
C ALA A 116 6.43 -4.67 0.93
N ARG A 117 5.60 -3.64 0.71
CA ARG A 117 4.41 -3.32 1.51
C ARG A 117 3.45 -4.50 1.57
N LEU A 118 3.15 -5.14 0.44
CA LEU A 118 2.27 -6.30 0.40
C LEU A 118 2.80 -7.44 1.29
N ILE A 119 4.06 -7.85 1.08
CA ILE A 119 4.66 -8.96 1.84
C ILE A 119 4.71 -8.64 3.34
N ARG A 120 5.08 -7.41 3.72
CA ARG A 120 5.09 -6.96 5.12
C ARG A 120 3.70 -6.92 5.74
N ALA A 121 2.70 -6.44 5.02
CA ALA A 121 1.33 -6.42 5.51
C ALA A 121 0.82 -7.83 5.84
N LEU A 122 1.15 -8.82 5.00
CA LEU A 122 0.83 -10.23 5.26
C LEU A 122 1.60 -10.77 6.48
N ALA A 123 2.91 -10.51 6.57
CA ALA A 123 3.74 -10.99 7.66
C ALA A 123 3.36 -10.39 9.03
N GLU A 124 3.02 -9.10 9.05
CA GLU A 124 2.65 -8.34 10.25
C GLU A 124 1.14 -8.40 10.54
N LYS A 125 0.37 -9.13 9.74
CA LYS A 125 -1.09 -9.24 9.83
C LYS A 125 -1.81 -7.89 9.79
N ARG A 126 -1.28 -6.93 9.02
CA ARG A 126 -1.92 -5.62 8.79
C ARG A 126 -3.06 -5.76 7.79
N PRO A 127 -4.12 -4.94 7.89
CA PRO A 127 -5.16 -4.91 6.87
C PRO A 127 -4.60 -4.45 5.53
N LEU A 128 -4.98 -5.13 4.46
CA LEU A 128 -4.66 -4.69 3.10
C LEU A 128 -5.54 -3.49 2.71
N ASP A 129 -4.97 -2.58 1.94
CA ASP A 129 -5.67 -1.44 1.37
C ASP A 129 -6.10 -1.69 -0.08
N THR A 130 -7.01 -0.85 -0.57
CA THR A 130 -7.57 -0.94 -1.92
C THR A 130 -6.55 -0.89 -3.04
N LYS A 131 -5.37 -0.31 -2.83
CA LYS A 131 -4.32 -0.25 -3.85
C LYS A 131 -3.61 -1.60 -3.95
N LEU A 132 -3.17 -2.14 -2.82
CA LEU A 132 -2.55 -3.47 -2.73
C LEU A 132 -3.49 -4.60 -3.18
N SER A 133 -4.81 -4.41 -3.06
CA SER A 133 -5.80 -5.41 -3.47
C SER A 133 -6.11 -5.44 -4.97
N ARG A 134 -5.64 -4.46 -5.76
CA ARG A 134 -5.99 -4.33 -7.19
C ARG A 134 -4.99 -5.07 -8.06
N ASN A 135 -5.43 -6.19 -8.64
CA ASN A 135 -4.58 -7.01 -9.51
C ASN A 135 -4.00 -6.22 -10.71
N VAL A 136 -4.75 -5.29 -11.29
CA VAL A 136 -4.22 -4.41 -12.37
C VAL A 136 -2.99 -3.61 -11.95
N HIS A 137 -2.97 -3.12 -10.70
CA HIS A 137 -1.82 -2.36 -10.20
C HIS A 137 -0.64 -3.31 -9.93
N SER A 138 -0.89 -4.46 -9.30
CA SER A 138 0.14 -5.49 -9.07
C SER A 138 0.75 -6.02 -10.38
N TYR A 139 -0.08 -6.28 -11.38
CA TYR A 139 0.34 -6.72 -12.71
C TYR A 139 1.16 -5.64 -13.41
N HIS A 140 0.67 -4.39 -13.42
CA HIS A 140 1.42 -3.24 -13.97
C HIS A 140 2.80 -3.12 -13.33
N CYS A 141 2.88 -3.16 -11.99
CA CYS A 141 4.15 -3.09 -11.28
C CYS A 141 5.08 -4.24 -11.69
N SER A 142 4.55 -5.46 -11.76
CA SER A 142 5.33 -6.64 -12.15
C SER A 142 5.89 -6.53 -13.58
N GLN A 143 5.08 -6.10 -14.54
CA GLN A 143 5.54 -5.89 -15.92
C GLN A 143 6.60 -4.79 -16.01
N LYS A 144 6.42 -3.70 -15.26
CA LYS A 144 7.34 -2.55 -15.32
C LYS A 144 8.71 -2.87 -14.72
N LEU A 145 8.74 -3.65 -13.65
CA LEU A 145 9.99 -4.19 -13.09
C LEU A 145 10.70 -5.13 -14.09
N LEU A 146 9.96 -5.96 -14.85
CA LEU A 146 10.55 -6.83 -15.89
C LEU A 146 11.03 -6.08 -17.15
N GLU A 147 10.46 -4.92 -17.42
CA GLU A 147 10.73 -4.10 -18.61
C GLU A 147 11.81 -3.03 -18.40
N LYS A 148 12.32 -2.86 -17.17
CA LYS A 148 13.22 -1.76 -16.76
C LYS A 148 14.36 -1.52 -17.74
N ASP A 149 15.08 -2.58 -18.10
CA ASP A 149 16.26 -2.47 -18.99
C ASP A 149 15.94 -2.64 -20.48
N LYS A 150 14.69 -2.99 -20.82
CA LYS A 150 14.26 -3.31 -22.18
C LYS A 150 13.58 -2.15 -22.89
N THR A 151 12.97 -1.30 -22.10
CA THR A 151 12.21 -0.14 -22.57
C THR A 151 13.07 1.07 -22.23
N HIS A 152 13.51 1.85 -23.21
CA HIS A 152 14.19 3.13 -22.97
C HIS A 152 13.20 4.16 -22.40
N ARG A 153 12.58 3.84 -21.25
CA ARG A 153 11.48 4.61 -20.67
C ARG A 153 11.99 6.00 -20.34
N ASN A 154 11.28 7.00 -20.85
CA ASN A 154 11.50 8.38 -20.45
C ASN A 154 10.52 8.73 -19.33
N GLU A 155 10.69 8.08 -18.18
CA GLU A 155 9.80 8.26 -17.02
C GLU A 155 9.74 9.70 -16.53
N THR A 156 10.78 10.49 -16.81
CA THR A 156 10.86 11.96 -16.62
C THR A 156 9.66 12.73 -17.21
N ARG A 157 9.06 12.21 -18.29
CA ARG A 157 7.97 12.89 -19.05
C ARG A 157 6.61 12.28 -18.79
N ASP A 158 6.56 10.99 -18.47
CA ASP A 158 5.32 10.21 -18.52
C ASP A 158 4.82 9.80 -17.12
N THR A 159 5.65 9.90 -16.08
CA THR A 159 5.26 9.53 -14.71
C THR A 159 4.71 10.73 -13.95
N THR A 160 3.47 10.58 -13.47
CA THR A 160 2.86 11.49 -12.50
C THR A 160 2.53 10.72 -11.22
N ALA A 161 2.94 11.26 -10.08
CA ALA A 161 2.48 10.80 -8.79
C ALA A 161 1.13 11.49 -8.50
N ASN A 162 0.05 10.70 -8.49
CA ASN A 162 -1.31 11.19 -8.28
C ASN A 162 -1.79 10.68 -6.92
N MET A 163 -2.17 11.60 -6.03
CA MET A 163 -2.43 11.29 -4.63
C MET A 163 -3.67 10.41 -4.48
N LEU A 164 -3.54 9.35 -3.69
CA LEU A 164 -4.63 8.45 -3.37
C LEU A 164 -5.01 8.54 -1.88
N PHE A 165 -6.30 8.48 -1.60
CA PHE A 165 -6.81 8.36 -0.22
C PHE A 165 -7.21 6.90 0.02
N GLY A 166 -6.33 6.19 0.71
CA GLY A 166 -6.42 4.75 0.92
C GLY A 166 -7.62 4.37 1.77
N ARG A 167 -8.26 3.26 1.37
CA ARG A 167 -9.28 2.58 2.17
C ARG A 167 -8.73 1.22 2.57
N CYS A 168 -8.84 0.85 3.83
CA CYS A 168 -8.35 -0.42 4.31
C CYS A 168 -9.27 -1.06 5.35
N GLY A 169 -9.00 -2.33 5.68
CA GLY A 169 -9.97 -3.17 6.40
C GLY A 169 -11.01 -3.77 5.45
N LEU A 170 -10.60 -4.08 4.22
CA LEU A 170 -11.46 -4.70 3.22
C LEU A 170 -11.88 -6.11 3.66
N THR A 171 -13.14 -6.47 3.40
CA THR A 171 -13.62 -7.84 3.60
C THR A 171 -12.98 -8.78 2.57
N GLN A 172 -13.02 -10.09 2.82
CA GLN A 172 -12.55 -11.09 1.85
C GLN A 172 -13.25 -10.94 0.49
N ASP A 173 -14.55 -10.68 0.48
CA ASP A 173 -15.32 -10.49 -0.75
C ASP A 173 -14.89 -9.24 -1.51
N GLN A 174 -14.61 -8.14 -0.80
CA GLN A 174 -14.09 -6.91 -1.42
C GLN A 174 -12.68 -7.14 -2.00
N MET A 175 -11.81 -7.82 -1.26
CA MET A 175 -10.49 -8.20 -1.74
C MET A 175 -10.59 -9.07 -3.01
N TYR A 176 -11.50 -10.04 -3.02
CA TYR A 176 -11.78 -10.87 -4.18
C TYR A 176 -12.31 -10.03 -5.35
N GLU A 177 -13.24 -9.12 -5.10
CA GLU A 177 -13.79 -8.24 -6.13
C GLU A 177 -12.70 -7.37 -6.78
N TYR A 178 -11.87 -6.70 -5.99
CA TYR A 178 -10.78 -5.86 -6.49
C TYR A 178 -9.70 -6.67 -7.22
N GLY A 179 -9.41 -7.88 -6.75
CA GLY A 179 -8.43 -8.79 -7.35
C GLY A 179 -8.93 -9.41 -8.66
N ALA A 180 -10.18 -9.88 -8.70
CA ALA A 180 -10.70 -10.70 -9.78
C ALA A 180 -11.34 -9.89 -10.92
N ARG A 181 -12.01 -8.75 -10.63
CA ARG A 181 -12.72 -7.96 -11.67
C ARG A 181 -11.83 -7.07 -12.53
N SER A 182 -10.54 -7.04 -12.25
CA SER A 182 -9.60 -6.20 -13.00
C SER A 182 -8.85 -6.99 -14.10
N MET A 183 -9.19 -8.26 -14.35
CA MET A 183 -8.64 -9.05 -15.47
C MET A 183 -9.43 -8.85 -16.76
#